data_AF-A0A9W9K7R8-F1
#
_entry.id   AF-A0A9W9K7R8-F1
#
_cell.length_a   1.000
_cell.length_b   1.000
_cell.length_c   1.000
_cell.angle_alpha   90.00
_cell.angle_beta   90.00
_cell.angle_gamma   90.00
#
_symmetry.space_group_name_H-M   'P 1'
#
loop_
_entity.id
_entity.type
_entity.pdbx_description
1 polymer ?
#
loop_
_entity_poly.entity_id
_entity_poly.type
_entity_poly.pdbx_seq_one_letter_code
_entity_poly.pdbx_strand_id
1 'polypeptide(L)'
;MPYWQPTFSGDAEESLDLFFDDCEAVVSANGLDRFKEEQREKYDRLECSVIRHGLRGNAKLAIRSWSLRVLRNPAALKEALRDRFPYS
;
A
#
# COMPACT_ATOMS: atom_id res chain seq x y z
N MET A 1 -21.09 -11.84 0.37
CA MET A 1 -20.43 -10.82 1.21
C MET A 1 -19.68 -9.88 0.28
N PRO A 2 -19.80 -8.54 0.43
CA PRO A 2 -18.87 -7.64 -0.26
C PRO A 2 -17.45 -8.04 0.17
N TYR A 3 -16.55 -8.22 -0.79
CA TYR A 3 -15.15 -8.47 -0.48
C TYR A 3 -14.61 -7.19 0.19
N TRP A 4 -14.25 -7.29 1.46
CA TRP A 4 -13.66 -6.18 2.19
C TRP A 4 -12.29 -5.87 1.59
N GLN A 5 -12.02 -4.60 1.24
CA GLN A 5 -10.73 -4.15 0.70
C GLN A 5 -10.19 -3.00 1.54
N PRO A 6 -8.89 -2.97 1.84
CA PRO A 6 -8.27 -1.83 2.49
C PRO A 6 -8.38 -0.61 1.57
N THR A 7 -8.85 0.51 2.13
CA THR A 7 -8.93 1.78 1.41
C THR A 7 -8.33 2.90 2.23
N PHE A 8 -7.66 3.83 1.55
CA PHE A 8 -7.14 5.05 2.16
C PHE A 8 -7.36 6.21 1.20
N SER A 9 -8.08 7.24 1.66
CA SER A 9 -8.42 8.41 0.87
C SER A 9 -7.47 9.59 1.06
N GLY A 10 -6.70 9.59 2.17
CA GLY A 10 -5.79 10.68 2.53
C GLY A 10 -6.40 11.70 3.47
N ASP A 11 -7.49 11.34 4.16
CA ASP A 11 -8.13 12.17 5.18
C ASP A 11 -7.39 12.03 6.52
N ALA A 12 -7.34 13.10 7.31
CA ALA A 12 -6.59 13.13 8.57
C ALA A 12 -7.19 12.23 9.68
N GLU A 13 -8.43 11.78 9.51
CA GLU A 13 -9.09 10.83 10.42
C GLU A 13 -8.79 9.36 10.08
N GLU A 14 -8.26 9.09 8.89
CA GLU A 14 -7.84 7.75 8.48
C GLU A 14 -6.41 7.48 8.92
N SER A 15 -6.16 6.30 9.49
CA SER A 15 -4.81 5.92 9.86
C SER A 15 -4.04 5.29 8.70
N LEU A 16 -2.93 5.89 8.31
CA LEU A 16 -2.10 5.37 7.23
C LEU A 16 -1.41 4.06 7.62
N ASP A 17 -1.00 3.94 8.87
CA ASP A 17 -0.37 2.71 9.38
C ASP A 17 -1.38 1.54 9.46
N LEU A 18 -2.63 1.78 9.90
CA LEU A 18 -3.68 0.75 9.85
C LEU A 18 -3.95 0.29 8.42
N PHE A 19 -3.98 1.22 7.45
CA PHE A 19 -4.11 0.88 6.04
C PHE A 19 -2.96 -0.01 5.54
N PHE A 20 -1.72 0.24 5.97
CA PHE A 20 -0.58 -0.61 5.60
C PHE A 20 -0.65 -2.00 6.22
N ASP A 21 -1.06 -2.11 7.48
CA ASP A 21 -1.26 -3.40 8.15
C ASP A 21 -2.34 -4.22 7.44
N ASP A 22 -3.44 -3.58 7.05
CA ASP A 22 -4.50 -4.23 6.27
C ASP A 22 -4.01 -4.67 4.89
N CYS A 23 -3.18 -3.87 4.23
CA CYS A 23 -2.55 -4.25 2.96
C CYS A 23 -1.64 -5.48 3.14
N GLU A 24 -0.82 -5.51 4.20
CA GLU A 24 0.04 -6.65 4.55
C GLU A 24 -0.79 -7.91 4.84
N ALA A 25 -1.93 -7.76 5.52
CA ALA A 25 -2.86 -8.87 5.76
C ALA A 25 -3.43 -9.44 4.45
N VAL A 26 -3.79 -8.61 3.48
CA VAL A 26 -4.27 -9.07 2.16
C VAL A 26 -3.17 -9.82 1.40
N VAL A 27 -1.94 -9.31 1.39
CA VAL A 27 -0.81 -9.98 0.72
C VAL A 27 -0.52 -11.32 1.38
N SER A 28 -0.54 -11.38 2.71
CA SER A 28 -0.35 -12.60 3.48
C SER A 28 -1.48 -13.61 3.27
N ALA A 29 -2.73 -13.16 3.14
CA ALA A 29 -3.88 -14.01 2.81
C ALA A 29 -3.79 -14.64 1.41
N ASN A 30 -2.99 -14.08 0.50
CA ASN A 30 -2.64 -14.71 -0.78
C ASN A 30 -1.56 -15.80 -0.66
N GLY A 31 -1.14 -16.15 0.56
CA GLY A 31 -0.14 -17.18 0.83
C GLY A 31 1.29 -16.77 0.49
N LEU A 32 1.56 -15.45 0.41
CA LEU A 32 2.90 -14.92 0.20
C LEU A 32 3.53 -14.53 1.54
N ASP A 33 4.71 -15.07 1.80
CA ASP A 33 5.51 -14.79 2.99
C ASP A 33 6.75 -13.97 2.61
N ARG A 34 6.89 -12.78 3.22
CA ARG A 34 8.02 -11.86 2.98
C ARG A 34 9.37 -12.41 3.45
N PHE A 35 9.38 -13.41 4.33
CA PHE A 35 10.60 -14.01 4.87
C PHE A 35 11.17 -15.10 3.95
N LYS A 36 10.40 -15.56 2.96
CA LYS A 36 10.86 -16.52 1.96
C LYS A 36 11.47 -15.77 0.78
N GLU A 37 12.77 -15.95 0.58
CA GLU A 37 13.51 -15.32 -0.52
C GLU A 37 12.87 -15.58 -1.88
N GLU A 38 12.40 -16.80 -2.14
CA GLU A 38 11.73 -17.20 -3.38
C GLU A 38 10.43 -16.42 -3.65
N GLN A 39 9.72 -16.00 -2.60
CA GLN A 39 8.45 -15.28 -2.72
C GLN A 39 8.61 -13.77 -2.62
N ARG A 40 9.80 -13.26 -2.25
CA ARG A 40 10.01 -11.85 -1.96
C ARG A 40 9.66 -10.93 -3.14
N GLU A 41 10.12 -11.26 -4.34
CA GLU A 41 9.78 -10.46 -5.53
C GLU A 41 8.28 -10.49 -5.86
N LYS A 42 7.61 -11.62 -5.60
CA LYS A 42 6.15 -11.75 -5.79
C LYS A 42 5.39 -10.93 -4.74
N TYR A 43 5.86 -11.00 -3.49
CA TYR A 43 5.34 -10.25 -2.36
C TYR A 43 5.42 -8.75 -2.63
N ASP A 44 6.61 -8.24 -2.96
CA ASP A 44 6.84 -6.81 -3.20
C ASP A 44 5.96 -6.28 -4.33
N ARG A 45 5.80 -7.06 -5.41
CA ARG A 45 4.90 -6.71 -6.52
C ARG A 45 3.43 -6.69 -6.11
N LEU A 46 2.98 -7.69 -5.34
CA LEU A 46 1.60 -7.76 -4.89
C LEU A 46 1.30 -6.63 -3.90
N GLU A 47 2.21 -6.36 -2.96
CA GLU A 47 2.08 -5.28 -1.98
C GLU A 47 1.96 -3.91 -2.64
N CYS A 48 2.83 -3.59 -3.62
CA CYS A 48 2.69 -2.37 -4.41
C CYS A 48 1.36 -2.29 -5.16
N SER A 49 0.83 -3.43 -5.60
CA SER A 49 -0.48 -3.49 -6.25
C SER A 49 -1.59 -3.19 -5.25
N VAL A 50 -1.64 -3.91 -4.14
CA VAL A 50 -2.66 -3.78 -3.09
C VAL A 50 -2.71 -2.34 -2.57
N ILE A 51 -1.56 -1.75 -2.22
CA ILE A 51 -1.48 -0.36 -1.76
C ILE A 51 -2.08 0.59 -2.80
N ARG A 52 -1.60 0.56 -4.04
CA ARG A 52 -2.08 1.49 -5.10
C ARG A 52 -3.57 1.29 -5.42
N HIS A 53 -4.06 0.05 -5.36
CA HIS A 53 -5.47 -0.26 -5.57
C HIS A 53 -6.35 0.15 -4.39
N GLY A 54 -5.81 0.18 -3.17
CA GLY A 54 -6.49 0.67 -1.98
C GLY A 54 -6.60 2.20 -1.92
N LEU A 55 -5.72 2.94 -2.61
CA LEU A 55 -5.80 4.40 -2.62
C LEU A 55 -7.09 4.92 -3.29
N ARG A 56 -7.70 5.92 -2.65
CA ARG A 56 -8.89 6.65 -3.09
C ARG A 56 -8.64 8.17 -2.94
N GLY A 57 -9.60 8.98 -3.38
CA GLY A 57 -9.60 10.43 -3.16
C GLY A 57 -8.25 11.14 -3.43
N ASN A 58 -7.82 11.91 -2.45
CA ASN A 58 -6.59 12.71 -2.50
C ASN A 58 -5.34 11.83 -2.56
N ALA A 59 -5.31 10.71 -1.85
CA ALA A 59 -4.20 9.75 -1.88
C ALA A 59 -3.97 9.19 -3.29
N LYS A 60 -5.05 8.84 -4.00
CA LYS A 60 -4.94 8.35 -5.38
C LYS A 60 -4.47 9.43 -6.35
N LEU A 61 -4.86 10.68 -6.13
CA LEU A 61 -4.41 11.81 -6.95
C LEU A 61 -2.92 12.12 -6.68
N ALA A 62 -2.49 12.05 -5.42
CA ALA A 62 -1.12 12.36 -5.02
C ALA A 62 -0.09 11.45 -5.71
N ILE A 63 -0.38 10.15 -5.86
CA ILE A 63 0.57 9.21 -6.45
C ILE A 63 0.71 9.33 -7.97
N ARG A 64 -0.17 10.08 -8.67
CA ARG A 64 -0.15 10.19 -10.14
C ARG A 64 1.11 10.86 -10.67
N SER A 65 1.72 11.73 -9.89
CA SER A 65 2.96 12.44 -10.26
C SER A 65 4.23 11.71 -9.80
N TRP A 66 4.10 10.57 -9.11
CA TRP A 66 5.26 9.88 -8.54
C TRP A 66 5.99 9.06 -9.59
N SER A 67 7.31 8.93 -9.40
CA SER A 67 8.14 8.15 -10.31
C SER A 67 7.80 6.66 -10.25
N LEU A 68 7.97 5.95 -11.37
CA LEU A 68 7.80 4.49 -11.42
C LEU A 68 8.73 3.76 -10.45
N ARG A 69 9.87 4.36 -10.08
CA ARG A 69 10.80 3.79 -9.10
C ARG A 69 10.14 3.73 -7.71
N VAL A 70 9.41 4.77 -7.32
CA VAL A 70 8.63 4.80 -6.08
C VAL A 70 7.46 3.83 -6.16
N LEU A 71 6.70 3.87 -7.26
CA LEU A 71 5.48 3.04 -7.41
C LEU A 71 5.72 1.53 -7.54
N ARG A 72 6.96 1.09 -7.75
CA ARG A 72 7.35 -0.32 -7.90
C ARG A 72 8.11 -0.87 -6.69
N ASN A 73 8.42 -0.03 -5.71
CA ASN A 73 9.12 -0.43 -4.49
C ASN A 73 8.19 -0.18 -3.30
N PRO A 74 7.77 -1.22 -2.56
CA PRO A 74 6.79 -1.04 -1.51
C PRO A 74 7.30 -0.18 -0.35
N ALA A 75 8.59 -0.30 0.02
CA ALA A 75 9.19 0.54 1.05
C ALA A 75 9.20 2.01 0.64
N ALA A 76 9.68 2.31 -0.57
CA ALA A 76 9.70 3.68 -1.09
C ALA A 76 8.27 4.26 -1.24
N LEU A 77 7.30 3.43 -1.62
CA LEU A 77 5.90 3.83 -1.73
C LEU A 77 5.30 4.18 -0.36
N LYS A 78 5.54 3.35 0.66
CA LYS A 78 5.08 3.60 2.04
C LYS A 78 5.72 4.85 2.63
N GLU A 79 7.03 5.02 2.45
CA GLU A 79 7.74 6.23 2.90
C GLU A 79 7.21 7.50 2.22
N ALA A 80 7.01 7.47 0.90
CA ALA A 80 6.45 8.61 0.18
C ALA A 80 5.02 8.94 0.61
N LEU A 81 4.21 7.93 0.98
CA LEU A 81 2.87 8.14 1.52
C LEU A 81 2.91 8.77 2.91
N ARG A 82 3.80 8.33 3.80
CA ARG A 82 3.99 8.94 5.13
C ARG A 82 4.46 10.38 5.04
N ASP A 83 5.40 10.68 4.13
CA ASP A 83 5.86 12.05 3.90
C ASP A 83 4.73 12.95 3.37
N ARG A 84 3.87 12.39 2.51
CA ARG A 84 2.74 13.14 1.92
C ARG A 84 1.57 13.33 2.88
N PHE A 85 1.32 12.37 3.76
CA PHE A 85 0.21 12.34 4.72
C PHE A 85 0.74 12.11 6.15
N PRO A 86 1.49 13.08 6.73
CA PRO A 86 2.22 12.86 7.98
C PRO A 86 1.37 12.85 9.26
N TYR A 87 0.10 13.22 9.15
CA TYR A 87 -0.85 13.30 10.28
C TYR A 87 -1.97 12.26 10.18
N SER A 88 -1.84 11.33 9.22
CA SER A 88 -2.70 10.18 9.02
C SER A 88 -1.98 8.93 9.52
#